data_AF-A0A6V8QV92-F1
#
_entry.id   AF-A0A6V8QV92-F1
#
_cell.length_a   1.000
_cell.length_b   1.000
_cell.length_c   1.000
_cell.angle_alpha   90.00
_cell.angle_beta   90.00
_cell.angle_gamma   90.00
#
_symmetry.space_group_name_H-M   'P 1'
#
loop_
_entity.id
_entity.type
_entity.pdbx_description
1 polymer ?
#
loop_
_entity_poly.entity_id
_entity_poly.type
_entity_poly.pdbx_seq_one_letter_code
_entity_poly.pdbx_strand_id
1 'polypeptide(L)'
;MFAPANDISLGKGKHWMTANVTVSKAEQLLKTQYYFYDDVNGRNHTACEQYHLPSDLSTNAIDLIFPTIHFNANQSLTTSVQEKKRENSSFSNKTQGHLPPGGTGLHNCANLTTLDCLYSLYAIPSSSLPAGNNSYGIVEYSTDGYRPEDLDLFFSTYKPELVGQRPHLNSIDGGYPQQQQEDVYDNMESDLDLEYAMALVYPQEVTLFQVGDMMEGASYNNFLDAIDRSYCTYDGGDDPQGDYGVAGLGKRCLEPDGESLTNGTYGRFLPLFPGDCPFVTTVGATQIIPGTDIAAALAEGKQPEMACEVDIYSGGGFSNIFSLPAYQAEAVSHYLTRYPPPYGADRFNTSGNSRGLPDVSVNGARYNVAVDGSFQPVSGTSAATPLFGGIITLINGERLKLGKKPVGFINPVLYAHPEILNDVTQGNNPGCGTSGFEARPGWDPVTGLGTPNYEKMLALFLDLP
;
A
#
# COMPACT_ATOMS: atom_id res chain seq x y z
N MET A 1 26.46 25.14 -23.29
CA MET A 1 27.10 25.96 -22.23
C MET A 1 26.56 25.43 -20.91
N PHE A 2 27.12 24.30 -20.48
CA PHE A 2 26.58 23.43 -19.42
C PHE A 2 27.09 23.86 -18.03
N ALA A 3 26.42 23.39 -16.98
CA ALA A 3 26.92 23.44 -15.61
C ALA A 3 28.36 22.90 -15.55
N PRO A 4 29.22 23.38 -14.64
CA PRO A 4 30.55 22.81 -14.42
C PRO A 4 30.45 21.29 -14.28
N ALA A 5 31.38 20.53 -14.86
CA ALA A 5 31.34 19.06 -14.85
C ALA A 5 31.34 18.45 -13.42
N ASN A 6 31.74 19.23 -12.41
CA ASN A 6 31.72 18.84 -11.00
C ASN A 6 30.33 18.96 -10.35
N ASP A 7 29.38 19.63 -11.02
CA ASP A 7 28.02 19.86 -10.51
C ASP A 7 26.99 18.90 -11.13
N ILE A 8 27.46 17.90 -11.88
CA ILE A 8 26.64 16.88 -12.53
C ILE A 8 27.01 15.51 -11.95
N SER A 9 26.02 14.81 -11.40
CA SER A 9 26.15 13.42 -10.96
C SER A 9 25.24 12.52 -11.79
N LEU A 10 25.65 11.26 -11.94
CA LEU A 10 24.86 10.21 -12.60
C LEU A 10 24.44 9.20 -11.55
N GLY A 11 23.16 8.84 -11.55
CA GLY A 11 22.66 7.74 -10.74
C GLY A 11 23.39 6.44 -11.08
N LYS A 12 23.48 5.52 -10.12
CA LYS A 12 24.19 4.22 -10.32
C LYS A 12 23.62 3.43 -11.49
N GLY A 13 22.30 3.51 -11.72
CA GLY A 13 21.63 2.87 -12.85
C GLY A 13 21.79 3.59 -14.19
N LYS A 14 22.40 4.80 -14.21
CA LYS A 14 22.65 5.69 -15.34
C LYS A 14 21.40 6.16 -16.11
N HIS A 15 20.23 6.13 -15.47
CA HIS A 15 18.97 6.66 -16.00
C HIS A 15 18.72 8.09 -15.52
N TRP A 16 19.20 8.48 -14.32
CA TRP A 16 19.21 9.87 -13.87
C TRP A 16 20.54 10.59 -14.01
N MET A 17 20.42 11.86 -14.37
CA MET A 17 21.50 12.84 -14.32
C MET A 17 21.02 14.01 -13.47
N THR A 18 21.63 14.19 -12.30
CA THR A 18 21.33 15.30 -11.39
C THR A 18 22.32 16.42 -11.65
N ALA A 19 21.83 17.66 -11.72
CA ALA A 19 22.67 18.83 -11.92
C ALA A 19 22.29 19.95 -10.95
N ASN A 20 23.26 20.39 -10.15
CA ASN A 20 23.06 21.55 -9.27
C ASN A 20 23.19 22.83 -10.10
N VAL A 21 22.08 23.55 -10.25
CA VAL A 21 22.00 24.79 -11.05
C VAL A 21 21.26 25.88 -10.28
N THR A 22 21.56 27.14 -10.56
CA THR A 22 20.76 28.26 -10.06
C THR A 22 19.43 28.32 -10.78
N VAL A 23 18.38 28.84 -10.11
CA VAL A 23 17.03 28.97 -10.70
C VAL A 23 17.07 29.72 -12.03
N SER A 24 17.75 30.88 -12.08
CA SER A 24 17.91 31.66 -13.32
C SER A 24 18.56 30.85 -14.46
N LYS A 25 19.44 29.90 -14.13
CA LYS A 25 20.06 29.03 -15.13
C LYS A 25 19.11 27.94 -15.61
N ALA A 26 18.35 27.33 -14.70
CA ALA A 26 17.31 26.36 -15.05
C ALA A 26 16.25 27.00 -15.97
N GLU A 27 15.75 28.17 -15.60
CA GLU A 27 14.80 28.97 -16.40
C GLU A 27 15.32 29.25 -17.82
N GLN A 28 16.60 29.59 -17.95
CA GLN A 28 17.23 29.81 -19.26
C GLN A 28 17.33 28.52 -20.08
N LEU A 29 17.76 27.41 -19.46
CA LEU A 29 17.96 26.13 -20.14
C LEU A 29 16.64 25.53 -20.62
N LEU A 30 15.63 25.59 -19.76
CA LEU A 30 14.33 24.98 -19.95
C LEU A 30 13.32 25.93 -20.59
N LYS A 31 13.70 27.19 -20.85
CA LYS A 31 12.82 28.27 -21.31
C LYS A 31 11.51 28.28 -20.53
N THR A 32 11.66 28.39 -19.21
CA THR A 32 10.56 28.38 -18.25
C THR A 32 10.71 29.50 -17.23
N GLN A 33 9.73 29.64 -16.35
CA GLN A 33 9.78 30.43 -15.13
C GLN A 33 9.44 29.53 -13.96
N TYR A 34 10.29 29.52 -12.95
CA TYR A 34 10.02 28.82 -11.71
C TYR A 34 9.31 29.74 -10.73
N TYR A 35 8.36 29.17 -10.01
CA TYR A 35 7.63 29.84 -8.95
C TYR A 35 7.74 29.01 -7.67
N PHE A 36 7.61 29.71 -6.55
CA PHE A 36 7.25 29.09 -5.29
C PHE A 36 5.74 29.02 -5.22
N TYR A 37 5.22 27.81 -5.11
CA TYR A 37 3.82 27.55 -4.87
C TYR A 37 3.63 27.23 -3.40
N ASP A 38 2.68 27.90 -2.78
CA ASP A 38 2.22 27.55 -1.44
C ASP A 38 0.95 26.71 -1.61
N ASP A 39 0.91 25.53 -0.99
CA ASP A 39 -0.33 24.77 -0.91
C ASP A 39 -1.27 25.34 0.17
N VAL A 40 -2.48 24.78 0.25
CA VAL A 40 -3.49 25.18 1.24
C VAL A 40 -3.05 24.99 2.70
N ASN A 41 -1.99 24.22 2.93
CA ASN A 41 -1.42 23.93 4.25
C ASN A 41 -0.17 24.79 4.55
N GLY A 42 0.23 25.68 3.64
CA GLY A 42 1.40 26.55 3.79
C GLY A 42 2.73 25.87 3.51
N ARG A 43 2.74 24.76 2.75
CA ARG A 43 3.95 24.08 2.30
C ARG A 43 4.41 24.65 0.96
N ASN A 44 5.72 24.83 0.83
CA ASN A 44 6.32 25.50 -0.32
C ASN A 44 6.87 24.47 -1.30
N HIS A 45 6.47 24.55 -2.56
CA HIS A 45 6.97 23.72 -3.65
C HIS A 45 7.59 24.59 -4.75
N THR A 46 8.73 24.17 -5.30
CA THR A 46 9.37 24.86 -6.43
C THR A 46 9.01 24.15 -7.72
N ALA A 47 8.20 24.80 -8.57
CA ALA A 47 7.71 24.22 -9.82
C ALA A 47 7.61 25.28 -10.93
N CYS A 48 7.24 24.85 -12.12
CA CYS A 48 6.94 25.72 -13.25
C CYS A 48 5.70 25.20 -14.00
N GLU A 49 4.98 26.08 -14.69
CA GLU A 49 3.75 25.70 -15.41
C GLU A 49 4.01 24.92 -16.71
N GLN A 50 5.20 25.06 -17.30
CA GLN A 50 5.59 24.42 -18.56
C GLN A 50 7.10 24.51 -18.74
N TYR A 51 7.71 23.63 -19.54
CA TYR A 51 9.11 23.77 -19.93
C TYR A 51 9.31 23.32 -21.39
N HIS A 52 10.45 23.69 -21.96
CA HIS A 52 10.79 23.42 -23.35
C HIS A 52 12.17 22.77 -23.45
N LEU A 53 12.24 21.78 -24.33
CA LEU A 53 13.47 21.10 -24.71
C LEU A 53 13.71 21.26 -26.22
N PRO A 54 14.99 21.23 -26.66
CA PRO A 54 15.30 20.96 -28.06
C PRO A 54 14.66 19.65 -28.51
N SER A 55 14.11 19.62 -29.73
CA SER A 55 13.36 18.47 -30.28
C SER A 55 14.12 17.15 -30.20
N ASP A 56 15.42 17.19 -30.43
CA ASP A 56 16.26 15.99 -30.45
C ASP A 56 16.39 15.38 -29.05
N LEU A 57 16.38 16.23 -28.00
CA LEU A 57 16.45 15.79 -26.61
C LEU A 57 15.09 15.28 -26.12
N SER A 58 14.00 16.00 -26.40
CA SER A 58 12.65 15.59 -25.98
C SER A 58 12.17 14.30 -26.64
N THR A 59 12.74 13.92 -27.79
CA THR A 59 12.33 12.71 -28.51
C THR A 59 13.19 11.49 -28.19
N ASN A 60 14.45 11.68 -27.77
CA ASN A 60 15.43 10.58 -27.75
C ASN A 60 16.29 10.48 -26.49
N ALA A 61 16.25 11.46 -25.58
CA ALA A 61 17.25 11.52 -24.51
C ALA A 61 16.71 11.96 -23.15
N ILE A 62 15.63 12.73 -23.11
CA ILE A 62 15.06 13.26 -21.88
C ILE A 62 13.57 12.94 -21.89
N ASP A 63 13.19 11.99 -21.06
CA ASP A 63 11.80 11.62 -20.81
C ASP A 63 11.12 12.63 -19.88
N LEU A 64 11.90 13.14 -18.91
CA LEU A 64 11.42 13.91 -17.76
C LEU A 64 12.51 14.87 -17.26
N ILE A 65 12.10 16.03 -16.76
CA ILE A 65 12.95 16.94 -15.96
C ILE A 65 12.25 17.23 -14.64
N PHE A 66 12.92 16.97 -13.53
CA PHE A 66 12.41 17.20 -12.18
C PHE A 66 13.34 18.14 -11.39
N PRO A 67 12.80 19.05 -10.55
CA PRO A 67 11.38 19.43 -10.42
C PRO A 67 10.98 20.39 -11.56
N THR A 68 9.79 20.24 -12.16
CA THR A 68 9.25 21.17 -13.18
C THR A 68 7.72 21.29 -13.05
N ILE A 69 6.97 20.65 -13.93
CA ILE A 69 5.49 20.60 -13.94
C ILE A 69 4.93 19.59 -12.93
N HIS A 70 5.81 18.85 -12.25
CA HIS A 70 5.48 17.85 -11.26
C HIS A 70 5.20 18.53 -9.94
N PHE A 71 3.93 18.65 -9.59
CA PHE A 71 3.49 18.98 -8.26
C PHE A 71 3.37 17.68 -7.50
N ASN A 72 4.35 17.36 -6.66
CA ASN A 72 4.22 16.22 -5.77
C ASN A 72 2.99 16.46 -4.89
N ALA A 73 2.08 15.50 -4.85
CA ALA A 73 1.18 15.36 -3.72
C ALA A 73 2.01 14.81 -2.57
N ASN A 74 2.90 15.62 -1.98
CA ASN A 74 3.64 15.20 -0.80
C ASN A 74 2.62 14.76 0.25
N GLN A 75 2.66 13.49 0.66
CA GLN A 75 2.03 13.03 1.87
C GLN A 75 2.70 13.78 3.02
N SER A 76 2.01 14.80 3.49
CA SER A 76 2.09 15.11 4.90
C SER A 76 0.66 15.26 5.33
N LEU A 77 0.22 14.28 6.12
CA LEU A 77 -1.00 14.41 6.93
C LEU A 77 -0.84 15.49 8.02
N THR A 78 0.21 16.32 8.00
CA THR A 78 0.20 17.62 8.67
C THR A 78 -0.64 18.63 7.87
N THR A 79 -1.94 18.34 7.71
CA THR A 79 -2.88 19.47 7.79
C THR A 79 -2.61 20.13 9.13
N SER A 80 -2.10 21.36 9.06
CA SER A 80 -2.16 22.31 10.14
C SER A 80 -3.62 22.38 10.60
N VAL A 81 -3.97 21.58 11.63
CA VAL A 81 -5.21 21.70 12.40
C VAL A 81 -5.09 22.94 13.28
N GLN A 82 -4.91 24.09 12.64
CA GLN A 82 -5.29 25.38 13.17
C GLN A 82 -6.42 25.92 12.30
N GLU A 83 -7.57 25.27 12.38
CA GLU A 83 -8.89 25.87 12.57
C GLU A 83 -10.02 24.92 12.15
N LYS A 84 -10.40 24.03 13.07
CA LYS A 84 -11.80 23.89 13.53
C LYS A 84 -11.87 22.88 14.67
N LYS A 85 -11.72 23.39 15.89
CA LYS A 85 -12.46 22.83 17.02
C LYS A 85 -13.94 22.74 16.63
N ARG A 86 -14.51 21.55 16.80
CA ARG A 86 -15.93 21.16 16.63
C ARG A 86 -16.36 20.88 15.19
N GLU A 87 -16.33 19.60 14.84
CA GLU A 87 -17.54 18.86 14.50
C GLU A 87 -17.38 17.42 15.01
N ASN A 88 -18.38 16.96 15.77
CA ASN A 88 -18.42 15.63 16.36
C ASN A 88 -18.56 14.57 15.26
N SER A 89 -17.45 14.09 14.69
CA SER A 89 -17.39 12.68 14.31
C SER A 89 -17.39 11.90 15.61
N SER A 90 -18.46 11.14 15.86
CA SER A 90 -18.58 10.32 17.05
C SER A 90 -17.54 9.19 17.01
N PHE A 91 -16.30 9.49 17.40
CA PHE A 91 -15.59 8.61 18.32
C PHE A 91 -16.47 8.56 19.56
N SER A 92 -17.31 7.53 19.60
CA SER A 92 -18.07 7.20 20.77
C SER A 92 -17.07 6.99 21.89
N ASN A 93 -16.93 8.01 22.75
CA ASN A 93 -16.42 7.91 24.12
C ASN A 93 -17.36 6.99 24.93
N LYS A 94 -17.38 5.70 24.56
CA LYS A 94 -17.92 4.62 25.37
C LYS A 94 -16.71 3.80 25.80
N THR A 95 -16.26 4.09 27.02
CA THR A 95 -15.26 3.32 27.77
C THR A 95 -14.02 2.96 26.96
N GLN A 96 -12.99 3.82 27.07
CA GLN A 96 -11.59 3.38 27.02
C GLN A 96 -11.40 2.29 28.08
N GLY A 97 -11.74 1.06 27.74
CA GLY A 97 -11.19 -0.11 28.41
C GLY A 97 -9.80 -0.27 27.84
N HIS A 98 -8.78 -0.21 28.68
CA HIS A 98 -7.51 -0.85 28.35
C HIS A 98 -7.87 -2.28 27.93
N LEU A 99 -7.71 -2.61 26.65
CA LEU A 99 -7.76 -4.01 26.24
C LEU A 99 -6.62 -4.73 26.99
N PRO A 100 -6.85 -5.96 27.48
CA PRO A 100 -5.81 -6.66 28.23
C PRO A 100 -4.52 -6.74 27.41
N PRO A 101 -3.33 -6.65 28.04
CA PRO A 101 -2.06 -6.74 27.33
C PRO A 101 -2.02 -8.04 26.52
N GLY A 102 -1.81 -7.88 25.22
CA GLY A 102 -1.79 -8.90 24.16
C GLY A 102 -2.57 -10.19 24.38
N GLY A 103 -3.77 -10.23 23.82
CA GLY A 103 -4.50 -11.49 23.64
C GLY A 103 -3.67 -12.48 22.80
N THR A 104 -3.64 -13.74 23.23
CA THR A 104 -3.08 -14.87 22.49
C THR A 104 -4.17 -15.93 22.26
N GLY A 105 -3.98 -16.77 21.24
CA GLY A 105 -4.94 -17.77 20.81
C GLY A 105 -6.00 -17.25 19.84
N LEU A 106 -6.94 -18.13 19.50
CA LEU A 106 -7.96 -17.90 18.46
C LEU A 106 -9.28 -17.33 18.97
N HIS A 107 -9.34 -17.04 20.27
CA HIS A 107 -10.55 -16.48 20.87
C HIS A 107 -10.66 -15.01 20.49
N ASN A 108 -11.85 -14.59 20.04
CA ASN A 108 -12.18 -13.18 19.80
C ASN A 108 -11.46 -12.50 18.61
N CYS A 109 -10.92 -13.25 17.66
CA CYS A 109 -10.21 -12.70 16.49
C CYS A 109 -11.04 -11.70 15.65
N ALA A 110 -12.38 -11.80 15.66
CA ALA A 110 -13.25 -10.83 14.97
C ALA A 110 -13.26 -9.41 15.60
N ASN A 111 -12.84 -9.30 16.86
CA ASN A 111 -12.78 -8.03 17.58
C ASN A 111 -11.35 -7.53 17.81
N LEU A 112 -10.35 -8.43 17.77
CA LEU A 112 -8.95 -8.09 17.91
C LEU A 112 -8.11 -9.14 17.18
N THR A 113 -7.49 -8.74 16.07
CA THR A 113 -6.62 -9.57 15.24
C THR A 113 -5.23 -9.63 15.85
N THR A 114 -4.72 -10.84 16.06
CA THR A 114 -3.39 -11.13 16.60
C THR A 114 -2.62 -12.02 15.63
N LEU A 115 -1.32 -12.22 15.84
CA LEU A 115 -0.54 -13.15 15.01
C LEU A 115 -1.13 -14.57 14.97
N ASP A 116 -1.68 -15.07 16.08
CA ASP A 116 -2.30 -16.41 16.13
C ASP A 116 -3.54 -16.49 15.22
N CYS A 117 -4.34 -15.42 15.18
CA CYS A 117 -5.47 -15.32 14.27
C CYS A 117 -5.01 -15.42 12.81
N LEU A 118 -3.93 -14.71 12.45
CA LEU A 118 -3.39 -14.63 11.09
C LEU A 118 -2.73 -15.95 10.66
N TYR A 119 -1.97 -16.60 11.55
CA TYR A 119 -1.41 -17.93 11.29
C TYR A 119 -2.52 -18.94 10.97
N SER A 120 -3.61 -18.90 11.73
CA SER A 120 -4.75 -19.79 11.55
C SER A 120 -5.55 -19.48 10.28
N LEU A 121 -5.89 -18.19 10.04
CA LEU A 121 -6.68 -17.75 8.88
C LEU A 121 -6.05 -18.20 7.55
N TYR A 122 -4.74 -18.06 7.44
CA TYR A 122 -4.03 -18.22 6.16
C TYR A 122 -3.15 -19.46 6.09
N ALA A 123 -3.25 -20.36 7.08
CA ALA A 123 -2.43 -21.56 7.20
C ALA A 123 -0.91 -21.29 7.15
N ILE A 124 -0.49 -20.15 7.70
CA ILE A 124 0.92 -19.74 7.71
C ILE A 124 1.65 -20.52 8.81
N PRO A 125 2.85 -21.06 8.55
CA PRO A 125 3.63 -21.74 9.57
C PRO A 125 4.05 -20.75 10.66
N SER A 126 3.84 -21.12 11.93
CA SER A 126 4.20 -20.29 13.09
C SER A 126 5.72 -20.15 13.31
N SER A 127 6.52 -20.94 12.58
CA SER A 127 7.98 -20.90 12.56
C SER A 127 8.50 -21.26 11.18
N SER A 128 9.59 -20.61 10.77
CA SER A 128 10.30 -20.92 9.54
C SER A 128 11.81 -20.89 9.76
N LEU A 129 12.57 -21.48 8.84
CA LEU A 129 14.03 -21.29 8.80
C LEU A 129 14.37 -20.19 7.81
N PRO A 130 15.34 -19.31 8.12
CA PRO A 130 15.71 -18.24 7.22
C PRO A 130 16.41 -18.82 5.99
N ALA A 131 16.24 -18.17 4.85
CA ALA A 131 17.01 -18.49 3.65
C ALA A 131 18.06 -17.39 3.48
N GLY A 132 19.36 -17.73 3.53
CA GLY A 132 20.44 -16.74 3.60
C GLY A 132 20.54 -15.75 2.42
N ASN A 133 19.90 -16.06 1.29
CA ASN A 133 19.81 -15.18 0.12
C ASN A 133 18.40 -14.60 -0.09
N ASN A 134 17.56 -14.64 0.94
CA ASN A 134 16.23 -14.05 0.97
C ASN A 134 16.27 -12.80 1.86
N SER A 135 15.45 -11.81 1.55
CA SER A 135 15.26 -10.62 2.37
C SER A 135 13.85 -10.09 2.14
N TYR A 136 13.25 -9.48 3.17
CA TYR A 136 11.95 -8.85 3.06
C TYR A 136 12.07 -7.34 3.19
N GLY A 137 11.56 -6.57 2.23
CA GLY A 137 11.62 -5.10 2.25
C GLY A 137 10.29 -4.49 2.65
N ILE A 138 10.31 -3.56 3.61
CA ILE A 138 9.21 -2.65 3.95
C ILE A 138 9.64 -1.25 3.53
N VAL A 139 8.73 -0.46 2.95
CA VAL A 139 9.01 0.93 2.53
C VAL A 139 8.22 1.90 3.39
N GLU A 140 8.90 2.90 3.92
CA GLU A 140 8.31 3.96 4.75
C GLU A 140 8.77 5.32 4.20
N TYR A 141 7.94 6.35 4.38
CA TYR A 141 8.16 7.68 3.84
C TYR A 141 8.39 8.66 4.98
N SER A 142 9.56 9.32 5.01
CA SER A 142 9.83 10.31 6.06
C SER A 142 8.80 11.46 6.01
N THR A 143 8.29 11.94 7.14
CA THR A 143 8.83 11.78 8.50
C THR A 143 8.36 10.57 9.30
N ASP A 144 7.55 9.67 8.72
CA ASP A 144 7.06 8.50 9.44
C ASP A 144 8.21 7.61 9.92
N GLY A 145 8.06 7.02 11.10
CA GLY A 145 9.10 6.19 11.70
C GLY A 145 8.61 5.34 12.86
N TYR A 146 9.25 4.20 13.06
CA TYR A 146 8.89 3.29 14.15
C TYR A 146 9.54 3.69 15.48
N ARG A 147 8.90 3.32 16.60
CA ARG A 147 9.47 3.46 17.94
C ARG A 147 10.14 2.16 18.40
N PRO A 148 11.43 2.20 18.78
CA PRO A 148 12.12 1.04 19.35
C PRO A 148 11.37 0.40 20.53
N GLU A 149 10.77 1.20 21.40
CA GLU A 149 10.05 0.73 22.59
C GLU A 149 8.75 0.03 22.26
N ASP A 150 8.06 0.44 21.19
CA ASP A 150 6.80 -0.14 20.74
C ASP A 150 7.03 -1.50 20.09
N LEU A 151 8.04 -1.60 19.22
CA LEU A 151 8.51 -2.89 18.71
C LEU A 151 8.84 -3.86 19.86
N ASP A 152 9.57 -3.41 20.88
CA ASP A 152 9.90 -4.27 22.02
C ASP A 152 8.67 -4.66 22.84
N LEU A 153 7.68 -3.77 23.00
CA LEU A 153 6.41 -4.06 23.65
C LEU A 153 5.62 -5.14 22.88
N PHE A 154 5.49 -4.99 21.57
CA PHE A 154 4.85 -5.97 20.71
C PHE A 154 5.59 -7.33 20.75
N PHE A 155 6.91 -7.32 20.55
CA PHE A 155 7.73 -8.53 20.54
C PHE A 155 7.72 -9.24 21.90
N SER A 156 7.78 -8.51 23.02
CA SER A 156 7.71 -9.12 24.35
C SER A 156 6.43 -9.93 24.57
N THR A 157 5.38 -9.61 23.83
CA THR A 157 4.09 -10.28 23.90
C THR A 157 3.96 -11.41 22.89
N TYR A 158 4.33 -11.17 21.63
CA TYR A 158 4.01 -12.07 20.51
C TYR A 158 5.18 -12.90 20.00
N LYS A 159 6.41 -12.38 20.10
CA LYS A 159 7.65 -13.02 19.63
C LYS A 159 8.84 -12.58 20.49
N PRO A 160 8.98 -13.09 21.73
CA PRO A 160 9.99 -12.60 22.68
C PRO A 160 11.44 -12.68 22.16
N GLU A 161 11.71 -13.57 21.20
CA GLU A 161 13.00 -13.72 20.53
C GLU A 161 13.42 -12.50 19.71
N LEU A 162 12.47 -11.63 19.35
CA LEU A 162 12.70 -10.39 18.61
C LEU A 162 12.95 -9.16 19.50
N VAL A 163 12.80 -9.26 20.82
CA VAL A 163 13.05 -8.12 21.72
C VAL A 163 14.49 -7.61 21.55
N GLY A 164 14.64 -6.31 21.31
CA GLY A 164 15.89 -5.62 21.00
C GLY A 164 16.35 -5.72 19.54
N GLN A 165 15.63 -6.45 18.68
CA GLN A 165 15.91 -6.54 17.24
C GLN A 165 15.23 -5.39 16.50
N ARG A 166 15.86 -4.92 15.42
CA ARG A 166 15.40 -3.80 14.59
C ARG A 166 15.57 -4.16 13.12
N PRO A 167 14.77 -3.56 12.21
CA PRO A 167 14.97 -3.77 10.79
C PRO A 167 16.33 -3.25 10.35
N HIS A 168 16.89 -3.85 9.30
CA HIS A 168 18.07 -3.33 8.63
C HIS A 168 17.69 -2.06 7.85
N LEU A 169 18.12 -0.89 8.30
CA LEU A 169 17.83 0.37 7.62
C LEU A 169 18.61 0.48 6.30
N ASN A 170 17.88 0.81 5.23
CA ASN A 170 18.40 1.23 3.94
C ASN A 170 17.80 2.60 3.58
N SER A 171 18.60 3.65 3.75
CA SER A 171 18.19 5.03 3.48
C SER A 171 18.18 5.32 1.98
N ILE A 172 17.06 5.86 1.48
CA ILE A 172 16.86 6.36 0.13
C ILE A 172 16.70 7.88 0.22
N ASP A 173 17.48 8.62 -0.57
CA ASP A 173 17.44 10.09 -0.63
C ASP A 173 17.53 10.77 0.75
N GLY A 174 18.36 10.24 1.64
CA GLY A 174 18.57 10.81 2.97
C GLY A 174 17.52 10.42 4.02
N GLY A 175 16.58 9.53 3.67
CA GLY A 175 15.55 9.04 4.58
C GLY A 175 16.07 8.47 5.88
N TYR A 176 15.44 8.90 6.97
CA TYR A 176 15.70 8.44 8.32
C TYR A 176 14.37 8.20 9.06
N PRO A 177 14.24 7.12 9.85
CA PRO A 177 13.07 6.93 10.69
C PRO A 177 13.14 7.94 11.82
N GLN A 178 12.08 8.73 12.02
CA GLN A 178 11.97 9.56 13.22
C GLN A 178 11.59 8.67 14.40
N GLN A 179 12.49 8.50 15.38
CA GLN A 179 12.30 7.58 16.50
C GLN A 179 12.12 8.28 17.85
N GLN A 180 12.21 9.61 17.87
CA GLN A 180 12.28 10.40 19.10
C GLN A 180 11.00 11.19 19.41
N GLN A 181 10.06 11.26 18.46
CA GLN A 181 8.82 12.02 18.61
C GLN A 181 7.68 11.09 19.01
N GLU A 182 6.90 11.50 20.01
CA GLU A 182 5.67 10.79 20.41
C GLU A 182 4.50 11.46 19.69
N ASP A 183 4.29 11.08 18.43
CA ASP A 183 3.10 11.44 17.68
C ASP A 183 2.51 10.17 17.05
N VAL A 184 1.37 9.73 17.60
CA VAL A 184 0.64 8.54 17.14
C VAL A 184 0.43 8.57 15.62
N TYR A 185 0.22 9.74 15.03
CA TYR A 185 0.00 9.84 13.58
C TYR A 185 1.26 9.62 12.75
N ASP A 186 2.43 9.94 13.28
CA ASP A 186 3.72 9.78 12.59
C ASP A 186 4.32 8.37 12.82
N ASN A 187 3.93 7.69 13.91
CA ASN A 187 4.54 6.42 14.31
C ASN A 187 3.71 5.18 13.94
N MET A 188 2.37 5.29 13.96
CA MET A 188 1.46 4.14 13.89
C MET A 188 1.63 3.28 12.63
N GLU A 189 1.87 3.87 11.47
CA GLU A 189 2.01 3.14 10.20
C GLU A 189 3.28 2.28 10.21
N SER A 190 4.44 2.90 10.48
CA SER A 190 5.71 2.19 10.52
C SER A 190 5.79 1.16 11.67
N ASP A 191 5.16 1.44 12.81
CA ASP A 191 5.03 0.45 13.90
C ASP A 191 4.19 -0.74 13.43
N LEU A 192 2.98 -0.51 12.88
CA LEU A 192 2.11 -1.57 12.35
C LEU A 192 2.85 -2.47 11.34
N ASP A 193 3.50 -1.86 10.35
CA ASP A 193 4.15 -2.57 9.26
C ASP A 193 5.31 -3.42 9.77
N LEU A 194 6.17 -2.85 10.61
CA LEU A 194 7.37 -3.53 11.10
C LEU A 194 7.07 -4.56 12.19
N GLU A 195 6.13 -4.30 13.10
CA GLU A 195 5.71 -5.26 14.13
C GLU A 195 5.26 -6.58 13.52
N TYR A 196 4.34 -6.51 12.56
CA TYR A 196 3.78 -7.70 11.93
C TYR A 196 4.75 -8.30 10.90
N ALA A 197 5.44 -7.49 10.09
CA ALA A 197 6.41 -8.00 9.13
C ALA A 197 7.53 -8.80 9.82
N MET A 198 8.20 -8.21 10.80
CA MET A 198 9.31 -8.85 11.50
C MET A 198 8.86 -10.11 12.24
N ALA A 199 7.73 -10.05 12.94
CA ALA A 199 7.22 -11.18 13.69
C ALA A 199 6.74 -12.34 12.80
N LEU A 200 6.17 -12.04 11.64
CA LEU A 200 5.69 -13.02 10.67
C LEU A 200 6.84 -13.80 10.02
N VAL A 201 7.87 -13.11 9.55
CA VAL A 201 8.95 -13.75 8.76
C VAL A 201 10.12 -14.24 9.62
N TYR A 202 10.09 -14.01 10.93
CA TYR A 202 11.17 -14.41 11.84
C TYR A 202 11.59 -15.89 11.63
N PRO A 203 12.91 -16.19 11.56
CA PRO A 203 14.08 -15.32 11.79
C PRO A 203 14.65 -14.67 10.51
N GLN A 204 13.86 -14.51 9.46
CA GLN A 204 14.28 -13.79 8.25
C GLN A 204 14.48 -12.30 8.56
N GLU A 205 15.60 -11.73 8.11
CA GLU A 205 15.87 -10.29 8.27
C GLU A 205 14.93 -9.45 7.41
N VAL A 206 14.38 -8.39 8.02
CA VAL A 206 13.56 -7.36 7.36
C VAL A 206 14.43 -6.12 7.11
N THR A 207 14.40 -5.60 5.89
CA THR A 207 15.02 -4.35 5.49
C THR A 207 13.97 -3.25 5.45
N LEU A 208 14.22 -2.15 6.16
CA LEU A 208 13.42 -0.94 6.08
C LEU A 208 14.03 0.00 5.03
N PHE A 209 13.30 0.25 3.95
CA PHE A 209 13.60 1.27 2.95
C PHE A 209 12.95 2.57 3.39
N GLN A 210 13.71 3.44 4.04
CA GLN A 210 13.22 4.75 4.44
C GLN A 210 13.49 5.77 3.34
N VAL A 211 12.45 6.45 2.88
CA VAL A 211 12.49 7.28 1.67
C VAL A 211 12.34 8.75 2.00
N GLY A 212 13.17 9.59 1.36
CA GLY A 212 13.05 11.04 1.32
C GLY A 212 13.50 11.77 2.58
N ASP A 213 13.66 13.08 2.53
CA ASP A 213 14.08 13.89 3.69
C ASP A 213 13.19 15.14 3.89
N MET A 214 13.48 15.94 4.92
CA MET A 214 12.71 17.16 5.21
C MET A 214 12.82 18.25 4.13
N MET A 215 13.79 18.16 3.22
CA MET A 215 14.10 19.17 2.20
C MET A 215 13.49 18.79 0.84
N GLU A 216 13.67 17.55 0.40
CA GLU A 216 13.14 17.04 -0.88
C GLU A 216 11.74 16.42 -0.72
N GLY A 217 11.37 16.04 0.51
CA GLY A 217 10.16 15.29 0.79
C GLY A 217 10.31 13.81 0.43
N ALA A 218 9.29 13.03 0.79
CA ALA A 218 9.22 11.61 0.49
C ALA A 218 8.04 11.33 -0.47
N SER A 219 8.27 10.52 -1.49
CA SER A 219 7.24 10.11 -2.45
C SER A 219 7.49 8.70 -3.00
N TYR A 220 6.45 8.07 -3.53
CA TYR A 220 6.56 6.78 -4.20
C TYR A 220 7.55 6.84 -5.38
N ASN A 221 7.66 8.00 -6.03
CA ASN A 221 8.62 8.22 -7.11
C ASN A 221 10.07 8.15 -6.63
N ASN A 222 10.40 8.65 -5.44
CA ASN A 222 11.74 8.49 -4.85
C ASN A 222 12.06 7.01 -4.62
N PHE A 223 11.08 6.25 -4.11
CA PHE A 223 11.25 4.83 -3.90
C PHE A 223 11.48 4.09 -5.22
N LEU A 224 10.61 4.31 -6.20
CA LEU A 224 10.71 3.66 -7.51
C LEU A 224 12.00 4.03 -8.25
N ASP A 225 12.47 5.27 -8.15
CA ASP A 225 13.79 5.66 -8.66
C ASP A 225 14.91 4.79 -8.04
N ALA A 226 14.86 4.59 -6.72
CA ALA A 226 15.87 3.81 -6.03
C ALA A 226 15.85 2.31 -6.40
N ILE A 227 14.68 1.73 -6.69
CA ILE A 227 14.52 0.27 -6.85
C ILE A 227 14.28 -0.22 -8.27
N ASP A 228 13.77 0.62 -9.17
CA ASP A 228 13.48 0.27 -10.56
C ASP A 228 14.33 1.09 -11.54
N ARG A 229 15.34 0.42 -12.09
CA ARG A 229 16.26 0.97 -13.10
C ARG A 229 15.56 1.50 -14.37
N SER A 230 14.33 1.08 -14.63
CA SER A 230 13.56 1.42 -15.84
C SER A 230 12.39 2.39 -15.59
N TYR A 231 12.21 2.90 -14.38
CA TYR A 231 11.04 3.71 -14.06
C TYR A 231 11.07 5.09 -14.74
N CYS A 232 10.26 5.25 -15.80
CA CYS A 232 9.67 6.48 -16.33
C CYS A 232 8.61 6.16 -17.41
N THR A 233 7.31 6.31 -17.10
CA THR A 233 6.24 6.85 -18.01
C THR A 233 4.88 6.85 -17.29
N TYR A 234 4.58 7.78 -16.38
CA TYR A 234 3.19 8.24 -16.12
C TYR A 234 3.16 9.44 -15.16
N ASP A 235 2.15 10.30 -15.29
CA ASP A 235 1.85 11.38 -14.34
C ASP A 235 1.34 10.76 -13.01
N GLY A 236 2.23 10.67 -12.01
CA GLY A 236 1.97 10.04 -10.72
C GLY A 236 0.85 10.71 -9.91
N GLY A 237 0.13 9.88 -9.14
CA GLY A 237 -0.73 10.32 -8.05
C GLY A 237 -0.38 9.50 -6.81
N ASP A 238 0.15 10.13 -5.78
CA ASP A 238 0.72 9.44 -4.62
C ASP A 238 -0.30 9.32 -3.48
N ASP A 239 -0.92 8.14 -3.32
CA ASP A 239 -1.56 7.75 -2.06
C ASP A 239 -1.57 6.23 -1.87
N PRO A 240 -0.63 5.66 -1.08
CA PRO A 240 -0.67 4.25 -0.68
C PRO A 240 -1.91 3.84 0.12
N GLN A 241 -2.71 4.77 0.68
CA GLN A 241 -3.82 4.40 1.56
C GLN A 241 -5.13 4.15 0.78
N GLY A 242 -5.38 2.88 0.46
CA GLY A 242 -6.56 2.37 -0.25
C GLY A 242 -7.86 2.27 0.57
N ASP A 243 -7.94 2.83 1.77
CA ASP A 243 -8.91 2.39 2.81
C ASP A 243 -10.29 3.06 2.80
N TYR A 244 -10.63 3.71 1.69
CA TYR A 244 -11.83 4.53 1.53
C TYR A 244 -12.84 3.95 0.55
N GLY A 245 -12.76 2.65 0.29
CA GLY A 245 -13.64 1.94 -0.62
C GLY A 245 -13.44 2.36 -2.08
N VAL A 246 -14.51 2.81 -2.75
CA VAL A 246 -14.42 3.39 -4.11
C VAL A 246 -13.99 4.86 -4.14
N ALA A 247 -13.83 5.48 -2.97
CA ALA A 247 -13.24 6.81 -2.81
C ALA A 247 -11.72 6.69 -2.51
N GLY A 248 -10.99 7.81 -2.58
CA GLY A 248 -9.55 7.86 -2.27
C GLY A 248 -9.15 9.22 -1.68
N LEU A 249 -7.86 9.44 -1.36
CA LEU A 249 -7.35 10.76 -0.92
C LEU A 249 -8.17 11.38 0.23
N GLY A 250 -8.41 10.63 1.31
CA GLY A 250 -9.20 11.09 2.46
C GLY A 250 -10.71 11.14 2.17
N LYS A 251 -11.25 10.05 1.61
CA LYS A 251 -12.69 9.87 1.27
C LYS A 251 -13.21 10.85 0.20
N ARG A 252 -12.37 11.24 -0.75
CA ARG A 252 -12.69 12.10 -1.90
C ARG A 252 -13.00 11.26 -3.14
N CYS A 253 -13.71 11.86 -4.08
CA CYS A 253 -14.07 11.24 -5.37
C CYS A 253 -13.77 12.22 -6.50
N LEU A 254 -13.78 11.76 -7.74
CA LEU A 254 -13.56 12.63 -8.89
C LEU A 254 -14.85 13.37 -9.27
N GLU A 255 -14.73 14.63 -9.65
CA GLU A 255 -15.79 15.33 -10.38
C GLU A 255 -16.09 14.60 -11.71
N PRO A 256 -17.26 14.80 -12.33
CA PRO A 256 -17.59 14.16 -13.60
C PRO A 256 -16.60 14.45 -14.75
N ASP A 257 -15.85 15.55 -14.67
CA ASP A 257 -14.79 15.90 -15.62
C ASP A 257 -13.48 15.12 -15.40
N GLY A 258 -13.31 14.49 -14.24
CA GLY A 258 -12.11 13.72 -13.88
C GLY A 258 -10.91 14.58 -13.49
N GLU A 259 -11.05 15.91 -13.40
CA GLU A 259 -9.92 16.84 -13.18
C GLU A 259 -9.83 17.32 -11.73
N SER A 260 -10.95 17.32 -10.99
CA SER A 260 -11.04 17.84 -9.63
C SER A 260 -11.63 16.83 -8.64
N LEU A 261 -11.39 17.04 -7.35
CA LEU A 261 -11.91 16.20 -6.27
C LEU A 261 -13.18 16.77 -5.64
N THR A 262 -14.21 15.94 -5.48
CA THR A 262 -15.44 16.24 -4.74
C THR A 262 -15.23 16.17 -3.22
N ASN A 263 -16.29 16.30 -2.43
CA ASN A 263 -16.27 16.04 -0.99
C ASN A 263 -16.54 14.57 -0.62
N GLY A 264 -16.57 13.66 -1.60
CA GLY A 264 -16.79 12.22 -1.36
C GLY A 264 -18.24 11.76 -1.26
N THR A 265 -19.22 12.67 -1.26
CA THR A 265 -20.65 12.29 -1.17
C THR A 265 -21.29 12.08 -2.54
N TYR A 266 -20.57 12.38 -3.61
CA TYR A 266 -20.93 12.18 -5.00
C TYR A 266 -19.65 12.16 -5.87
N GLY A 267 -19.81 11.84 -7.15
CA GLY A 267 -18.73 11.85 -8.12
C GLY A 267 -18.32 10.45 -8.61
N ARG A 268 -17.35 10.45 -9.51
CA ARG A 268 -16.74 9.27 -10.10
C ARG A 268 -15.77 8.62 -9.11
N PHE A 269 -15.70 7.30 -9.12
CA PHE A 269 -14.83 6.51 -8.26
C PHE A 269 -13.35 6.80 -8.55
N LEU A 270 -12.55 6.75 -7.50
CA LEU A 270 -11.14 7.13 -7.51
C LEU A 270 -10.27 5.93 -7.10
N PRO A 271 -9.97 4.99 -8.02
CA PRO A 271 -8.92 4.00 -7.79
C PRO A 271 -7.58 4.72 -7.60
N LEU A 272 -6.79 4.27 -6.64
CA LEU A 272 -5.55 4.94 -6.25
C LEU A 272 -4.32 4.29 -6.88
N PHE A 273 -3.37 5.13 -7.26
CA PHE A 273 -2.01 4.74 -7.62
C PHE A 273 -1.15 4.69 -6.33
N PRO A 274 -0.22 3.73 -6.19
CA PRO A 274 0.25 2.77 -7.20
C PRO A 274 -0.59 1.50 -7.34
N GLY A 275 -1.66 1.35 -6.55
CA GLY A 275 -2.51 0.15 -6.61
C GLY A 275 -3.11 -0.13 -8.00
N ASP A 276 -3.42 0.89 -8.78
CA ASP A 276 -3.99 0.71 -10.11
C ASP A 276 -2.97 0.35 -11.20
N CYS A 277 -1.66 0.37 -10.89
CA CYS A 277 -0.60 -0.10 -11.77
C CYS A 277 -0.68 -1.61 -12.01
N PRO A 278 -0.69 -2.09 -13.27
CA PRO A 278 -0.82 -3.51 -13.60
C PRO A 278 0.44 -4.35 -13.30
N PHE A 279 1.52 -3.73 -12.81
CA PHE A 279 2.76 -4.42 -12.44
C PHE A 279 2.95 -4.55 -10.94
N VAL A 280 1.97 -4.11 -10.15
CA VAL A 280 1.90 -4.29 -8.70
C VAL A 280 0.84 -5.35 -8.38
N THR A 281 1.10 -6.20 -7.39
CA THR A 281 0.06 -7.03 -6.79
C THR A 281 -0.65 -6.20 -5.73
N THR A 282 -1.88 -5.77 -6.02
CA THR A 282 -2.63 -4.92 -5.09
C THR A 282 -3.39 -5.76 -4.08
N VAL A 283 -3.25 -5.39 -2.81
CA VAL A 283 -3.83 -6.09 -1.67
C VAL A 283 -4.96 -5.23 -1.08
N GLY A 284 -6.19 -5.72 -1.16
CA GLY A 284 -7.32 -5.14 -0.45
C GLY A 284 -7.46 -5.66 0.98
N ALA A 285 -8.52 -5.25 1.65
CA ALA A 285 -8.78 -5.59 3.05
C ALA A 285 -10.03 -6.47 3.20
N THR A 286 -9.88 -7.57 3.92
CA THR A 286 -11.00 -8.34 4.49
C THR A 286 -11.12 -8.08 5.98
N GLN A 287 -12.18 -8.62 6.57
CA GLN A 287 -12.33 -8.77 8.00
C GLN A 287 -12.89 -10.15 8.33
N ILE A 288 -12.63 -10.63 9.53
CA ILE A 288 -13.35 -11.80 10.05
C ILE A 288 -14.81 -11.44 10.31
N ILE A 289 -15.72 -12.30 9.85
CA ILE A 289 -17.16 -12.13 10.04
C ILE A 289 -17.48 -12.11 11.55
N PRO A 290 -18.20 -11.09 12.08
CA PRO A 290 -18.49 -10.98 13.51
C PRO A 290 -19.13 -12.25 14.09
N GLY A 291 -18.60 -12.71 15.23
CA GLY A 291 -19.08 -13.91 15.91
C GLY A 291 -18.57 -15.24 15.34
N THR A 292 -17.71 -15.20 14.32
CA THR A 292 -17.11 -16.40 13.74
C THR A 292 -16.04 -16.99 14.65
N ASP A 293 -16.15 -18.29 14.93
CA ASP A 293 -15.03 -19.11 15.39
C ASP A 293 -14.26 -19.58 14.15
N ILE A 294 -13.05 -19.04 13.99
CA ILE A 294 -12.19 -19.33 12.84
C ILE A 294 -11.89 -20.82 12.72
N ALA A 295 -11.52 -21.46 13.83
CA ALA A 295 -11.10 -22.86 13.80
C ALA A 295 -12.26 -23.75 13.36
N ALA A 296 -13.47 -23.48 13.86
CA ALA A 296 -14.67 -24.18 13.43
C ALA A 296 -15.02 -23.90 11.96
N ALA A 297 -14.97 -22.64 11.52
CA ALA A 297 -15.28 -22.26 10.15
C ALA A 297 -14.35 -22.93 9.15
N LEU A 298 -13.03 -22.90 9.39
CA LEU A 298 -12.03 -23.53 8.54
C LEU A 298 -12.19 -25.05 8.52
N ALA A 299 -12.48 -25.69 9.66
CA ALA A 299 -12.73 -27.14 9.73
C ALA A 299 -13.97 -27.58 8.93
N GLU A 300 -14.96 -26.69 8.79
CA GLU A 300 -16.16 -26.89 7.97
C GLU A 300 -15.96 -26.49 6.50
N GLY A 301 -14.77 -26.01 6.11
CA GLY A 301 -14.48 -25.53 4.77
C GLY A 301 -15.24 -24.24 4.40
N LYS A 302 -15.64 -23.45 5.40
CA LYS A 302 -16.30 -22.15 5.21
C LYS A 302 -15.25 -21.04 5.15
N GLN A 303 -15.54 -20.01 4.37
CA GLN A 303 -14.80 -18.76 4.36
C GLN A 303 -15.17 -17.94 5.61
N PRO A 304 -14.26 -17.75 6.60
CA PRO A 304 -14.55 -16.95 7.80
C PRO A 304 -14.50 -15.43 7.56
N GLU A 305 -14.10 -15.00 6.37
CA GLU A 305 -13.87 -13.58 6.04
C GLU A 305 -14.96 -12.99 5.13
N MET A 306 -15.14 -11.67 5.25
CA MET A 306 -15.92 -10.83 4.35
C MET A 306 -15.10 -9.58 3.97
N ALA A 307 -15.56 -8.80 2.99
CA ALA A 307 -14.98 -7.48 2.72
C ALA A 307 -14.95 -6.64 4.00
N CYS A 308 -13.87 -5.88 4.22
CA CYS A 308 -13.75 -5.03 5.40
C CYS A 308 -14.78 -3.87 5.36
N GLU A 309 -15.58 -3.75 6.41
CA GLU A 309 -16.65 -2.76 6.60
C GLU A 309 -16.72 -2.20 8.04
N VAL A 310 -15.88 -2.66 8.98
CA VAL A 310 -15.98 -2.32 10.42
C VAL A 310 -15.36 -0.98 10.80
N ASP A 311 -14.19 -0.67 10.25
CA ASP A 311 -13.41 0.54 10.59
C ASP A 311 -12.93 1.28 9.32
N ILE A 312 -12.66 0.51 8.26
CA ILE A 312 -12.28 0.96 6.92
C ILE A 312 -13.17 0.27 5.88
N TYR A 313 -13.04 0.67 4.62
CA TYR A 313 -13.57 -0.08 3.48
C TYR A 313 -12.45 -0.49 2.55
N SER A 314 -12.48 -1.75 2.08
CA SER A 314 -11.47 -2.25 1.13
C SER A 314 -11.43 -1.41 -0.14
N GLY A 315 -10.25 -0.88 -0.48
CA GLY A 315 -10.01 -0.21 -1.75
C GLY A 315 -10.26 -1.12 -2.93
N GLY A 316 -10.93 -0.62 -3.96
CA GLY A 316 -11.21 -1.42 -5.15
C GLY A 316 -11.96 -0.67 -6.24
N GLY A 317 -12.01 -1.25 -7.43
CA GLY A 317 -12.69 -0.65 -8.57
C GLY A 317 -12.03 -0.96 -9.90
N PHE A 318 -12.06 0.01 -10.80
CA PHE A 318 -11.48 -0.09 -12.15
C PHE A 318 -10.69 1.18 -12.45
N SER A 319 -9.43 1.03 -12.85
CA SER A 319 -8.52 2.14 -13.16
C SER A 319 -9.13 3.13 -14.16
N ASN A 320 -8.84 4.41 -13.96
CA ASN A 320 -9.15 5.45 -14.93
C ASN A 320 -8.02 5.62 -15.96
N ILE A 321 -6.92 4.91 -15.79
CA ILE A 321 -5.63 5.15 -16.46
C ILE A 321 -5.19 3.89 -17.20
N PHE A 322 -5.00 2.80 -16.46
CA PHE A 322 -4.36 1.60 -16.97
C PHE A 322 -5.37 0.69 -17.66
N SER A 323 -5.03 0.28 -18.87
CA SER A 323 -5.78 -0.72 -19.63
C SER A 323 -5.76 -2.08 -18.93
N LEU A 324 -6.81 -2.87 -19.16
CA LEU A 324 -6.94 -4.24 -18.68
C LEU A 324 -5.75 -5.11 -19.12
N PRO A 325 -4.93 -5.62 -18.18
CA PRO A 325 -3.86 -6.53 -18.52
C PRO A 325 -4.41 -7.90 -18.94
N ALA A 326 -3.72 -8.58 -19.86
CA ALA A 326 -4.19 -9.85 -20.45
C ALA A 326 -4.43 -10.95 -19.40
N TYR A 327 -3.63 -10.98 -18.32
CA TYR A 327 -3.80 -11.97 -17.26
C TYR A 327 -5.12 -11.82 -16.49
N GLN A 328 -5.71 -10.63 -16.46
CA GLN A 328 -6.92 -10.32 -15.69
C GLN A 328 -8.19 -10.37 -16.57
N ALA A 329 -8.04 -10.50 -17.89
CA ALA A 329 -9.14 -10.26 -18.82
C ALA A 329 -10.35 -11.18 -18.63
N GLU A 330 -10.11 -12.47 -18.35
CA GLU A 330 -11.18 -13.44 -18.10
C GLU A 330 -11.94 -13.10 -16.81
N ALA A 331 -11.22 -12.79 -15.73
CA ALA A 331 -11.78 -12.44 -14.43
C ALA A 331 -12.67 -11.19 -14.49
N VAL A 332 -12.19 -10.11 -15.11
CA VAL A 332 -12.96 -8.86 -15.27
C VAL A 332 -14.18 -9.08 -16.18
N SER A 333 -14.02 -9.82 -17.28
CA SER A 333 -15.14 -10.14 -18.17
C SER A 333 -16.21 -10.96 -17.45
N HIS A 334 -15.81 -11.96 -16.66
CA HIS A 334 -16.71 -12.77 -15.85
C HIS A 334 -17.50 -11.89 -14.86
N TYR A 335 -16.83 -11.03 -14.10
CA TYR A 335 -17.49 -10.15 -13.13
C TYR A 335 -18.50 -9.20 -13.80
N LEU A 336 -18.09 -8.46 -14.83
CA LEU A 336 -18.95 -7.48 -15.50
C LEU A 336 -20.16 -8.11 -16.21
N THR A 337 -20.04 -9.37 -16.66
CA THR A 337 -21.15 -10.07 -17.32
C THR A 337 -22.09 -10.75 -16.33
N ARG A 338 -21.56 -11.35 -15.27
CA ARG A 338 -22.34 -12.14 -14.30
C ARG A 338 -22.93 -11.29 -13.18
N TYR A 339 -22.21 -10.25 -12.78
CA TYR A 339 -22.51 -9.37 -11.65
C TYR A 339 -22.40 -7.90 -12.06
N PRO A 340 -23.12 -7.45 -13.10
CA PRO A 340 -22.99 -6.08 -13.60
C PRO A 340 -23.29 -5.05 -12.50
N PRO A 341 -22.35 -4.13 -12.19
CA PRO A 341 -22.58 -3.09 -11.21
C PRO A 341 -23.74 -2.17 -11.63
N PRO A 342 -24.54 -1.64 -10.68
CA PRO A 342 -25.67 -0.78 -10.99
C PRO A 342 -25.25 0.67 -11.31
N TYR A 343 -24.08 0.88 -11.92
CA TYR A 343 -23.49 2.20 -12.14
C TYR A 343 -23.08 2.41 -13.61
N GLY A 344 -23.18 3.66 -14.08
CA GLY A 344 -22.82 4.05 -15.44
C GLY A 344 -21.37 4.54 -15.57
N ALA A 345 -21.03 4.99 -16.78
CA ALA A 345 -19.74 5.61 -17.08
C ALA A 345 -19.51 6.92 -16.32
N ASP A 346 -20.53 7.49 -15.68
CA ASP A 346 -20.42 8.61 -14.75
C ASP A 346 -19.75 8.22 -13.43
N ARG A 347 -19.76 6.93 -13.06
CA ARG A 347 -19.20 6.44 -11.79
C ARG A 347 -17.90 5.69 -11.94
N PHE A 348 -17.73 4.88 -12.97
CA PHE A 348 -16.48 4.13 -13.15
C PHE A 348 -16.19 3.85 -14.62
N ASN A 349 -15.05 3.23 -14.90
CA ASN A 349 -14.69 2.83 -16.25
C ASN A 349 -15.46 1.58 -16.69
N THR A 350 -16.59 1.79 -17.37
CA THR A 350 -17.48 0.72 -17.88
C THR A 350 -17.01 0.09 -19.19
N SER A 351 -15.84 0.44 -19.71
CA SER A 351 -15.36 -0.03 -21.02
C SER A 351 -15.14 -1.54 -21.09
N GLY A 352 -14.98 -2.20 -19.95
CA GLY A 352 -14.53 -3.59 -19.88
C GLY A 352 -13.07 -3.80 -20.25
N ASN A 353 -12.30 -2.73 -20.51
CA ASN A 353 -10.90 -2.76 -20.92
C ASN A 353 -9.99 -2.00 -19.94
N SER A 354 -10.37 -1.93 -18.66
CA SER A 354 -9.59 -1.28 -17.60
C SER A 354 -9.09 -2.28 -16.55
N ARG A 355 -7.91 -2.03 -15.97
CA ARG A 355 -7.35 -2.77 -14.83
C ARG A 355 -8.33 -2.71 -13.66
N GLY A 356 -8.80 -3.86 -13.20
CA GLY A 356 -9.66 -3.99 -12.02
C GLY A 356 -8.84 -4.15 -10.73
N LEU A 357 -9.28 -3.63 -9.58
CA LEU A 357 -8.58 -3.71 -8.30
C LEU A 357 -9.49 -4.25 -7.19
N PRO A 358 -8.97 -4.93 -6.16
CA PRO A 358 -7.57 -5.34 -5.98
C PRO A 358 -7.25 -6.66 -6.72
N ASP A 359 -6.04 -7.20 -6.59
CA ASP A 359 -5.69 -8.53 -7.10
C ASP A 359 -5.99 -9.63 -6.09
N VAL A 360 -5.72 -9.38 -4.81
CA VAL A 360 -6.00 -10.25 -3.67
C VAL A 360 -6.45 -9.38 -2.49
N SER A 361 -6.89 -10.01 -1.40
CA SER A 361 -7.09 -9.31 -0.12
C SER A 361 -6.55 -10.10 1.05
N VAL A 362 -6.30 -9.41 2.16
CA VAL A 362 -5.92 -9.99 3.45
C VAL A 362 -6.69 -9.25 4.54
N ASN A 363 -6.88 -9.87 5.70
CA ASN A 363 -7.56 -9.26 6.84
C ASN A 363 -6.83 -7.96 7.13
N GLY A 364 -7.54 -6.85 7.08
CA GLY A 364 -7.04 -5.51 7.35
C GLY A 364 -7.74 -4.89 8.56
N ALA A 365 -8.39 -5.69 9.40
CA ALA A 365 -9.23 -5.21 10.48
C ALA A 365 -8.64 -5.53 11.85
N ARG A 366 -8.54 -4.51 12.71
CA ARG A 366 -8.35 -4.57 14.16
C ARG A 366 -7.08 -5.30 14.60
N TYR A 367 -5.98 -5.09 13.91
CA TYR A 367 -4.66 -5.57 14.31
C TYR A 367 -4.32 -4.98 15.67
N ASN A 368 -3.88 -5.82 16.60
CA ASN A 368 -3.38 -5.35 17.88
C ASN A 368 -1.95 -4.87 17.70
N VAL A 369 -1.74 -3.55 17.61
CA VAL A 369 -0.45 -2.90 17.35
C VAL A 369 0.01 -2.19 18.63
N ALA A 370 1.30 -2.22 18.97
CA ALA A 370 1.81 -1.35 20.00
C ALA A 370 2.18 0.01 19.39
N VAL A 371 1.60 1.08 19.93
CA VAL A 371 1.87 2.46 19.49
C VAL A 371 1.90 3.37 20.71
N ASP A 372 2.97 4.14 20.84
CA ASP A 372 3.24 5.07 21.92
C ASP A 372 3.06 4.46 23.33
N GLY A 373 3.63 3.26 23.50
CA GLY A 373 3.69 2.51 24.75
C GLY A 373 2.41 1.76 25.11
N SER A 374 1.45 1.64 24.18
CA SER A 374 0.15 1.01 24.44
C SER A 374 -0.36 0.20 23.26
N PHE A 375 -1.10 -0.88 23.53
CA PHE A 375 -1.76 -1.65 22.48
C PHE A 375 -3.04 -0.97 22.00
N GLN A 376 -3.19 -0.80 20.69
CA GLN A 376 -4.36 -0.23 20.05
C GLN A 376 -4.81 -1.09 18.86
N PRO A 377 -6.13 -1.20 18.62
CA PRO A 377 -6.65 -1.84 17.41
C PRO A 377 -6.47 -0.90 16.22
N VAL A 378 -5.70 -1.32 15.22
CA VAL A 378 -5.47 -0.59 13.97
C VAL A 378 -6.06 -1.36 12.79
N SER A 379 -6.68 -0.66 11.85
CA SER A 379 -7.30 -1.24 10.66
C SER A 379 -6.78 -0.49 9.43
N GLY A 380 -6.41 -1.22 8.39
CA GLY A 380 -5.84 -0.67 7.16
C GLY A 380 -5.57 -1.76 6.12
N THR A 381 -5.62 -1.43 4.83
CA THR A 381 -4.91 -2.19 3.79
C THR A 381 -3.40 -2.13 4.00
N SER A 382 -2.93 -1.11 4.72
CA SER A 382 -1.61 -1.04 5.35
C SER A 382 -1.31 -2.23 6.25
N ALA A 383 -2.27 -2.77 7.01
CA ALA A 383 -2.04 -3.99 7.80
C ALA A 383 -2.02 -5.26 6.92
N ALA A 384 -2.82 -5.26 5.86
CA ALA A 384 -3.02 -6.40 4.95
C ALA A 384 -1.79 -6.65 4.06
N THR A 385 -1.20 -5.57 3.52
CA THR A 385 -0.08 -5.58 2.58
C THR A 385 1.20 -6.23 3.13
N PRO A 386 1.74 -5.85 4.30
CA PRO A 386 2.95 -6.43 4.85
C PRO A 386 2.75 -7.89 5.26
N LEU A 387 1.52 -8.31 5.61
CA LEU A 387 1.23 -9.71 5.83
C LEU A 387 1.33 -10.52 4.54
N PHE A 388 0.73 -10.03 3.44
CA PHE A 388 0.81 -10.70 2.14
C PHE A 388 2.27 -10.76 1.63
N GLY A 389 3.02 -9.66 1.73
CA GLY A 389 4.43 -9.63 1.38
C GLY A 389 5.28 -10.62 2.20
N GLY A 390 4.97 -10.78 3.48
CA GLY A 390 5.60 -11.78 4.34
C GLY A 390 5.26 -13.23 3.94
N ILE A 391 4.01 -13.52 3.56
CA ILE A 391 3.62 -14.83 3.01
C ILE A 391 4.45 -15.18 1.77
N ILE A 392 4.59 -14.23 0.83
CA ILE A 392 5.43 -14.42 -0.36
C ILE A 392 6.90 -14.58 0.00
N THR A 393 7.39 -13.85 1.00
CA THR A 393 8.77 -14.00 1.52
C THR A 393 9.01 -15.42 2.06
N LEU A 394 8.07 -15.98 2.82
CA LEU A 394 8.16 -17.34 3.34
C LEU A 394 8.16 -18.37 2.20
N ILE A 395 7.33 -18.19 1.17
CA ILE A 395 7.32 -19.04 -0.04
C ILE A 395 8.65 -18.94 -0.79
N ASN A 396 9.20 -17.73 -0.96
CA ASN A 396 10.52 -17.53 -1.56
C ASN A 396 11.62 -18.22 -0.75
N GLY A 397 11.52 -18.20 0.58
CA GLY A 397 12.42 -18.92 1.46
C GLY A 397 12.46 -20.42 1.17
N GLU A 398 11.29 -21.06 1.02
CA GLU A 398 11.19 -22.47 0.66
C GLU A 398 11.68 -22.75 -0.77
N ARG A 399 11.36 -21.88 -1.73
CA ARG A 399 11.90 -22.00 -3.11
C ARG A 399 13.43 -21.94 -3.12
N LEU A 400 14.03 -21.00 -2.40
CA LEU A 400 15.48 -20.83 -2.33
C LEU A 400 16.19 -22.01 -1.67
N LYS A 401 15.58 -22.65 -0.66
CA LYS A 401 16.10 -23.90 -0.06
C LYS A 401 16.20 -25.04 -1.07
N LEU A 402 15.36 -25.03 -2.10
CA LEU A 402 15.38 -25.98 -3.22
C LEU A 402 16.24 -25.49 -4.41
N GLY A 403 16.97 -24.39 -4.26
CA GLY A 403 17.80 -23.81 -5.32
C GLY A 403 17.02 -23.11 -6.43
N LYS A 404 15.73 -22.84 -6.22
CA LYS A 404 14.87 -22.08 -7.16
C LYS A 404 15.05 -20.58 -6.96
N LYS A 405 14.56 -19.79 -7.91
CA LYS A 405 14.54 -18.32 -7.83
C LYS A 405 13.29 -17.82 -7.10
N PRO A 406 13.29 -16.57 -6.58
CA PRO A 406 12.07 -15.94 -6.08
C PRO A 406 10.95 -15.93 -7.13
N VAL A 407 9.69 -15.85 -6.69
CA VAL A 407 8.49 -15.91 -7.54
C VAL A 407 8.35 -14.72 -8.50
N GLY A 408 8.92 -13.56 -8.18
CA GLY A 408 8.86 -12.36 -9.01
C GLY A 408 7.44 -11.78 -9.11
N PHE A 409 7.04 -11.34 -10.31
CA PHE A 409 5.71 -10.81 -10.56
C PHE A 409 4.66 -11.93 -10.61
N ILE A 410 3.77 -11.96 -9.62
CA ILE A 410 2.88 -13.10 -9.38
C ILE A 410 1.48 -12.96 -9.96
N ASN A 411 1.01 -11.78 -10.38
CA ASN A 411 -0.37 -11.61 -10.86
C ASN A 411 -0.74 -12.63 -11.94
N PRO A 412 0.07 -12.87 -13.00
CA PRO A 412 -0.27 -13.86 -14.01
C PRO A 412 -0.50 -15.27 -13.46
N VAL A 413 0.25 -15.67 -12.43
CA VAL A 413 0.08 -16.97 -11.77
C VAL A 413 -1.20 -16.99 -10.95
N LEU A 414 -1.47 -15.94 -10.17
CA LEU A 414 -2.67 -15.86 -9.32
C LEU A 414 -3.95 -15.92 -10.15
N TYR A 415 -4.03 -15.17 -11.25
CA TYR A 415 -5.21 -15.19 -12.12
C TYR A 415 -5.35 -16.50 -12.91
N ALA A 416 -4.26 -17.21 -13.19
CA ALA A 416 -4.31 -18.54 -13.80
C ALA A 416 -4.68 -19.65 -12.81
N HIS A 417 -4.45 -19.43 -11.52
CA HIS A 417 -4.65 -20.41 -10.45
C HIS A 417 -5.39 -19.84 -9.22
N PRO A 418 -6.62 -19.30 -9.39
CA PRO A 418 -7.37 -18.71 -8.28
C PRO A 418 -7.71 -19.73 -7.18
N GLU A 419 -7.68 -21.03 -7.47
CA GLU A 419 -7.99 -22.10 -6.51
C GLU A 419 -7.03 -22.19 -5.30
N ILE A 420 -5.87 -21.54 -5.40
CA ILE A 420 -4.89 -21.44 -4.31
C ILE A 420 -5.25 -20.36 -3.29
N LEU A 421 -6.28 -19.56 -3.56
CA LEU A 421 -6.82 -18.52 -2.69
C LEU A 421 -8.17 -18.98 -2.11
N ASN A 422 -8.65 -18.27 -1.10
CA ASN A 422 -9.96 -18.46 -0.51
C ASN A 422 -10.88 -17.33 -1.00
N ASP A 423 -11.88 -17.69 -1.80
CA ASP A 423 -12.85 -16.75 -2.39
C ASP A 423 -13.68 -16.04 -1.31
N VAL A 424 -13.81 -14.72 -1.39
CA VAL A 424 -14.56 -13.88 -0.44
C VAL A 424 -15.78 -13.33 -1.17
N THR A 425 -16.98 -13.66 -0.68
CA THR A 425 -18.23 -13.45 -1.45
C THR A 425 -19.26 -12.62 -0.70
N GLN A 426 -18.86 -11.98 0.40
CA GLN A 426 -19.72 -11.20 1.28
C GLN A 426 -19.14 -9.82 1.50
N GLY A 427 -20.02 -8.82 1.48
CA GLY A 427 -19.70 -7.42 1.76
C GLY A 427 -19.51 -6.54 0.52
N ASN A 428 -19.19 -5.27 0.74
CA ASN A 428 -19.04 -4.24 -0.29
C ASN A 428 -17.96 -3.18 0.06
N ASN A 429 -17.71 -2.24 -0.84
CA ASN A 429 -16.77 -1.12 -0.64
C ASN A 429 -17.38 0.27 -0.88
N PRO A 430 -18.27 0.75 0.00
CA PRO A 430 -19.00 1.99 -0.18
C PRO A 430 -18.10 3.23 -0.25
N GLY A 431 -18.60 4.24 -0.95
CA GLY A 431 -17.91 5.49 -1.22
C GLY A 431 -18.64 6.32 -2.29
N CYS A 432 -18.28 7.59 -2.43
CA CYS A 432 -18.85 8.49 -3.46
C CYS A 432 -20.39 8.61 -3.44
N GLY A 433 -21.00 8.47 -2.26
CA GLY A 433 -22.44 8.45 -2.05
C GLY A 433 -23.15 7.18 -2.54
N THR A 434 -22.39 6.08 -2.70
CA THR A 434 -22.88 4.80 -3.22
C THR A 434 -22.50 3.64 -2.30
N SER A 435 -23.12 2.48 -2.50
CA SER A 435 -22.70 1.22 -1.85
C SER A 435 -21.41 0.63 -2.43
N GLY A 436 -20.84 1.23 -3.47
CA GLY A 436 -19.67 0.69 -4.16
C GLY A 436 -19.99 -0.63 -4.87
N PHE A 437 -18.95 -1.41 -5.11
CA PHE A 437 -19.08 -2.75 -5.67
C PHE A 437 -19.36 -3.78 -4.56
N GLU A 438 -19.81 -4.97 -4.97
CA GLU A 438 -20.12 -6.07 -4.04
C GLU A 438 -19.15 -7.23 -4.26
N ALA A 439 -18.73 -7.87 -3.16
CA ALA A 439 -17.96 -9.09 -3.20
C ALA A 439 -18.81 -10.24 -3.77
N ARG A 440 -18.25 -11.04 -4.68
CA ARG A 440 -18.98 -12.02 -5.50
C ARG A 440 -18.11 -13.22 -5.83
N PRO A 441 -18.71 -14.41 -6.09
CA PRO A 441 -17.93 -15.58 -6.48
C PRO A 441 -16.96 -15.33 -7.64
N GLY A 442 -15.69 -15.68 -7.43
CA GLY A 442 -14.59 -15.41 -8.35
C GLY A 442 -13.89 -14.07 -8.04
N TRP A 443 -13.26 -13.48 -9.06
CA TRP A 443 -12.68 -12.13 -8.88
C TRP A 443 -13.78 -11.07 -8.78
N ASP A 444 -13.62 -10.15 -7.83
CA ASP A 444 -14.45 -8.96 -7.71
C ASP A 444 -13.62 -7.69 -7.38
N PRO A 445 -14.14 -6.48 -7.69
CA PRO A 445 -13.44 -5.23 -7.45
C PRO A 445 -13.59 -4.73 -6.00
N VAL A 446 -13.63 -5.65 -5.03
CA VAL A 446 -13.67 -5.39 -3.59
C VAL A 446 -12.56 -6.18 -2.88
N THR A 447 -12.47 -7.48 -3.18
CA THR A 447 -11.58 -8.45 -2.52
C THR A 447 -10.66 -9.20 -3.49
N GLY A 448 -10.72 -8.86 -4.77
CA GLY A 448 -9.86 -9.43 -5.79
C GLY A 448 -10.16 -10.92 -5.97
N LEU A 449 -9.13 -11.74 -6.09
CA LEU A 449 -9.24 -13.20 -6.16
C LEU A 449 -9.48 -13.86 -4.79
N GLY A 450 -9.55 -13.07 -3.70
CA GLY A 450 -9.75 -13.55 -2.34
C GLY A 450 -8.48 -13.55 -1.49
N THR A 451 -8.50 -14.33 -0.40
CA THR A 451 -7.45 -14.33 0.63
C THR A 451 -6.44 -15.48 0.48
N PRO A 452 -5.18 -15.31 0.90
CA PRO A 452 -4.14 -16.32 0.68
C PRO A 452 -4.40 -17.61 1.47
N ASN A 453 -4.09 -18.75 0.86
CA ASN A 453 -3.89 -20.01 1.57
C ASN A 453 -2.43 -20.42 1.39
N TYR A 454 -1.62 -20.22 2.44
CA TYR A 454 -0.16 -20.42 2.38
C TYR A 454 0.20 -21.82 1.86
N GLU A 455 -0.45 -22.88 2.35
CA GLU A 455 -0.12 -24.25 1.96
C GLU A 455 -0.38 -24.51 0.48
N LYS A 456 -1.53 -24.06 -0.04
CA LYS A 456 -1.86 -24.21 -1.47
C LYS A 456 -0.95 -23.36 -2.35
N MET A 457 -0.70 -22.12 -1.95
CA MET A 457 0.21 -21.22 -2.66
C MET A 457 1.62 -21.81 -2.68
N LEU A 458 2.13 -22.27 -1.54
CA LEU A 458 3.43 -22.91 -1.42
C LEU A 458 3.53 -24.12 -2.36
N ALA A 459 2.54 -25.01 -2.34
CA ALA A 459 2.54 -26.19 -3.22
C ALA A 459 2.66 -25.80 -4.70
N LEU A 460 1.83 -24.86 -5.18
CA LEU A 460 1.88 -24.38 -6.56
C LEU A 460 3.22 -23.71 -6.87
N PHE A 461 3.64 -22.77 -6.03
CA PHE A 461 4.87 -22.01 -6.27
C PHE A 461 6.12 -22.88 -6.16
N LEU A 462 6.13 -23.99 -5.43
CA LEU A 462 7.27 -24.92 -5.47
C LEU A 462 7.36 -25.70 -6.78
N ASP A 463 6.21 -26.01 -7.40
CA ASP A 463 6.14 -26.75 -8.67
C ASP A 463 6.53 -25.88 -9.88
N LEU A 464 6.30 -24.56 -9.80
CA LEU A 464 6.74 -23.61 -10.83
C LEU A 464 8.28 -23.56 -10.95
N PRO A 465 8.83 -23.34 -12.16
CA PRO A 465 10.26 -23.41 -12.44
C PRO A 465 11.14 -22.62 -11.46
#